data_AF-A0AAD6XPP8-F1
#
_entry.id   AF-A0AAD6XPP8-F1
#
_cell.length_a   1.000
_cell.length_b   1.000
_cell.length_c   1.000
_cell.angle_alpha   90.00
_cell.angle_beta   90.00
_cell.angle_gamma   90.00
#
_symmetry.space_group_name_H-M   'P 1'
#
loop_
_entity.id
_entity.type
_entity.pdbx_description
1 polymer ?
#
loop_
_entity_poly.entity_id
_entity_poly.type
_entity_poly.pdbx_seq_one_letter_code
_entity_poly.pdbx_strand_id
1 'polypeptide(L)'
;MDHPVESEMSQHQRNLVDLCLEEGQYEAAIDILAQLRSPNHKPSSAHVRQLLFMALYSAGDRGQDRPRVDLSASPSKRQKRSHLLPSHAASLASQQLLVSFATTNTPAAVIRPLRPSDPEPEDDNECFVATESMCISRCKNCWQILVEGFLDRNQPLLSTPKAKGKRRGDTSFTDLSEVRAPIGETAWSILDWLLLLFERDERANPTLPRHSPLLLEQLGSPARRDTDPPLAIILHCLQQSDERRRMMGSRLMNLLINLSFTTQLDFPMLVVSVFNRLSTSSLDDISSLFDNLSPSLAVSKFKIALYQRYFGESSDAPRIATGVRPKPQVRAQPKGSPTKIPDPPQPVSLVNRHRVPSSAEILRLMKADLTTPVNPAVSAFRIKFELLVSYNLFQTLAAPADVDPEWPNLLRTGVLEETLDAVFGCKDATAAGECATYRILLDTILISDC
;
A
#
# COMPACT_ATOMS: atom_id res chain seq x y z
N MET A 1 -14.59 -19.18 11.74
CA MET A 1 -16.03 -19.03 11.49
C MET A 1 -16.21 -19.11 10.00
N ASP A 2 -16.96 -20.07 9.50
CA ASP A 2 -17.29 -20.13 8.07
C ASP A 2 -18.24 -18.97 7.77
N HIS A 3 -17.73 -17.94 7.10
CA HIS A 3 -18.60 -16.91 6.57
C HIS A 3 -19.53 -17.56 5.55
N PRO A 4 -20.86 -17.28 5.61
CA PRO A 4 -21.79 -17.80 4.63
C PRO A 4 -21.30 -17.40 3.24
N VAL A 5 -21.23 -18.39 2.34
CA VAL A 5 -20.77 -18.17 0.97
C VAL A 5 -21.74 -17.20 0.29
N GLU A 6 -21.25 -16.01 -0.05
CA GLU A 6 -22.04 -15.01 -0.76
C GLU A 6 -22.44 -15.54 -2.14
N SER A 7 -23.74 -15.64 -2.37
CA SER A 7 -24.28 -16.05 -3.67
C SER A 7 -24.18 -14.89 -4.65
N GLU A 8 -23.94 -15.17 -5.93
CA GLU A 8 -23.99 -14.12 -6.93
C GLU A 8 -25.43 -13.62 -7.12
N MET A 9 -25.59 -12.33 -7.45
CA MET A 9 -26.89 -11.80 -7.87
C MET A 9 -27.50 -12.67 -8.97
N SER A 10 -28.81 -12.92 -8.86
CA SER A 10 -29.55 -13.68 -9.86
C SER A 10 -29.55 -12.97 -11.23
N GLN A 11 -29.73 -13.72 -12.32
CA GLN A 11 -29.83 -13.14 -13.67
C GLN A 11 -30.89 -12.03 -13.74
N HIS A 12 -32.04 -12.24 -13.11
CA HIS A 12 -33.12 -11.25 -13.11
C HIS A 12 -32.69 -9.93 -12.43
N GLN A 13 -32.03 -10.02 -11.28
CA GLN A 13 -31.51 -8.86 -10.56
C GLN A 13 -30.43 -8.12 -11.37
N ARG A 14 -29.58 -8.86 -12.11
CA ARG A 14 -28.58 -8.27 -13.00
C ARG A 14 -29.25 -7.51 -14.15
N ASN A 15 -30.18 -8.15 -14.85
CA ASN A 15 -30.90 -7.56 -15.98
C ASN A 15 -31.65 -6.26 -15.62
N LEU A 16 -32.18 -6.14 -14.38
CA LEU A 16 -32.83 -4.90 -13.92
C LEU A 16 -31.86 -3.72 -13.90
N VAL A 17 -30.63 -3.96 -13.46
CA VAL A 17 -29.57 -2.95 -13.42
C VAL A 17 -29.07 -2.67 -14.83
N ASP A 18 -28.82 -3.71 -15.61
CA ASP A 18 -28.27 -3.60 -16.97
C ASP A 18 -29.20 -2.78 -17.88
N LEU A 19 -30.53 -2.98 -17.80
CA LEU A 19 -31.50 -2.19 -18.56
C LEU A 19 -31.39 -0.69 -18.27
N CYS A 20 -31.29 -0.30 -16.99
CA CYS A 20 -31.11 1.11 -16.62
C CYS A 20 -29.78 1.68 -17.12
N LEU A 21 -28.70 0.88 -17.10
CA LEU A 21 -27.39 1.29 -17.61
C LEU A 21 -27.40 1.45 -19.15
N GLU A 22 -28.08 0.56 -19.87
CA GLU A 22 -28.26 0.63 -21.33
C GLU A 22 -29.05 1.89 -21.75
N GLU A 23 -30.08 2.25 -20.97
CA GLU A 23 -30.86 3.46 -21.17
C GLU A 23 -30.14 4.76 -20.75
N GLY A 24 -28.95 4.66 -20.16
CA GLY A 24 -28.19 5.80 -19.64
C GLY A 24 -28.76 6.39 -18.34
N GLN A 25 -29.64 5.66 -17.65
CA GLN A 25 -30.21 6.04 -16.34
C GLN A 25 -29.29 5.57 -15.21
N TYR A 26 -28.08 6.13 -15.15
CA TYR A 26 -27.03 5.68 -14.22
C TYR A 26 -27.44 5.77 -12.76
N GLU A 27 -28.09 6.85 -12.34
CA GLU A 27 -28.56 7.04 -10.97
C GLU A 27 -29.61 5.99 -10.58
N ALA A 28 -30.57 5.71 -11.47
CA ALA A 28 -31.58 4.69 -11.23
C ALA A 28 -30.94 3.28 -11.12
N ALA A 29 -29.96 2.97 -11.97
CA ALA A 29 -29.21 1.72 -11.88
C ALA A 29 -28.46 1.59 -10.55
N ILE A 30 -27.83 2.67 -10.08
CA ILE A 30 -27.12 2.73 -8.79
C ILE A 30 -28.11 2.55 -7.63
N ASP A 31 -29.28 3.20 -7.68
CA ASP A 31 -30.32 3.05 -6.66
C ASP A 31 -30.86 1.61 -6.60
N ILE A 32 -31.08 0.97 -7.75
CA ILE A 32 -31.47 -0.45 -7.82
C ILE A 32 -30.37 -1.32 -7.20
N LEU A 33 -29.10 -1.13 -7.57
CA LEU A 33 -27.99 -1.86 -6.95
C LEU A 33 -27.91 -1.65 -5.44
N ALA A 34 -28.16 -0.43 -4.96
CA ALA A 34 -28.19 -0.10 -3.54
C ALA A 34 -29.32 -0.83 -2.80
N GLN A 35 -30.48 -0.98 -3.43
CA GLN A 35 -31.62 -1.75 -2.89
C GLN A 35 -31.37 -3.26 -2.90
N LEU A 36 -30.64 -3.77 -3.90
CA LEU A 36 -30.28 -5.19 -4.03
C LEU A 36 -29.10 -5.61 -3.14
N ARG A 37 -28.38 -4.65 -2.56
CA ARG A 37 -27.25 -4.88 -1.65
C ARG A 37 -27.69 -5.74 -0.46
N SER A 38 -26.98 -6.85 -0.25
CA SER A 38 -27.25 -7.80 0.82
C SER A 38 -25.95 -8.48 1.27
N PRO A 39 -25.78 -8.80 2.57
CA PRO A 39 -24.62 -9.57 3.01
C PRO A 39 -24.60 -11.01 2.47
N ASN A 40 -25.73 -11.50 1.95
CA ASN A 40 -25.84 -12.86 1.39
C ASN A 40 -25.64 -12.90 -0.12
N HIS A 41 -25.70 -11.74 -0.79
CA HIS A 41 -25.58 -11.63 -2.24
C HIS A 41 -24.46 -10.66 -2.60
N LYS A 42 -23.47 -11.12 -3.37
CA LYS A 42 -22.41 -10.26 -3.88
C LYS A 42 -22.83 -9.61 -5.20
N PRO A 43 -22.45 -8.33 -5.43
CA PRO A 43 -22.66 -7.69 -6.72
C PRO A 43 -21.90 -8.42 -7.83
N SER A 44 -22.40 -8.32 -9.07
CA SER A 44 -21.67 -8.87 -10.22
C SER A 44 -20.35 -8.11 -10.40
N SER A 45 -19.33 -8.78 -10.91
CA SER A 45 -18.03 -8.14 -11.16
C SER A 45 -18.14 -7.00 -12.19
N ALA A 46 -19.02 -7.16 -13.19
CA ALA A 46 -19.29 -6.14 -14.21
C ALA A 46 -19.86 -4.87 -13.58
N HIS A 47 -20.85 -5.01 -12.69
CA HIS A 47 -21.46 -3.86 -12.00
C HIS A 47 -20.46 -3.11 -11.13
N VAL A 48 -19.61 -3.82 -10.38
CA VAL A 48 -18.57 -3.14 -9.57
C VAL A 48 -17.56 -2.41 -10.46
N ARG A 49 -17.18 -2.99 -11.61
CA ARG A 49 -16.28 -2.33 -12.58
C ARG A 49 -16.89 -1.08 -13.19
N GLN A 50 -18.16 -1.14 -13.58
CA GLN A 50 -18.91 0.00 -14.09
C GLN A 50 -19.04 1.09 -13.02
N LEU A 51 -19.33 0.75 -11.75
CA LEU A 51 -19.32 1.69 -10.63
C LEU A 51 -17.96 2.34 -10.43
N LEU A 52 -16.86 1.58 -10.52
CA LEU A 52 -15.50 2.13 -10.44
C LEU A 52 -15.22 3.12 -11.57
N PHE A 53 -15.62 2.78 -12.80
CA PHE A 53 -15.49 3.69 -13.94
C PHE A 53 -16.28 4.98 -13.73
N MET A 54 -17.55 4.88 -13.31
CA MET A 54 -18.39 6.05 -13.02
C MET A 54 -17.83 6.90 -11.88
N ALA A 55 -17.30 6.26 -10.83
CA ALA A 55 -16.71 6.93 -9.68
C ALA A 55 -15.40 7.67 -10.01
N LEU A 56 -14.61 7.16 -10.96
CA LEU A 56 -13.39 7.81 -11.48
C LEU A 56 -13.69 8.93 -12.49
N TYR A 57 -14.89 8.94 -13.05
CA TYR A 57 -15.28 9.88 -14.09
C TYR A 57 -15.42 11.32 -13.54
N SER A 58 -14.68 12.27 -14.14
CA SER A 58 -14.81 13.71 -13.87
C SER A 58 -15.57 14.40 -14.99
N ALA A 59 -16.74 14.98 -14.69
CA ALA A 59 -17.49 15.76 -15.67
C ALA A 59 -16.77 17.07 -16.10
N GLY A 60 -15.84 17.58 -15.28
CA GLY A 60 -15.15 18.86 -15.50
C GLY A 60 -13.89 18.79 -16.36
N ASP A 61 -13.14 17.69 -16.27
CA ASP A 61 -11.77 17.63 -16.82
C ASP A 61 -11.72 17.41 -18.34
N ARG A 62 -12.76 16.77 -18.90
CA ARG A 62 -12.83 16.47 -20.35
C ARG A 62 -13.24 17.68 -21.20
N GLY A 63 -13.31 18.87 -20.60
CA GLY A 63 -13.72 20.10 -21.27
C GLY A 63 -12.79 20.55 -22.41
N GLN A 64 -11.49 20.21 -22.33
CA GLN A 64 -10.52 20.57 -23.37
C GLN A 64 -10.34 19.49 -24.43
N ASP A 65 -10.44 18.21 -24.05
CA ASP A 65 -10.36 17.07 -24.96
C ASP A 65 -11.75 16.57 -25.35
N ARG A 66 -12.66 17.53 -25.66
CA ARG A 66 -13.93 17.19 -26.31
C ARG A 66 -13.54 16.39 -27.57
N PRO A 67 -14.01 15.14 -27.71
CA PRO A 67 -13.65 14.30 -28.84
C PRO A 67 -13.93 15.15 -30.07
N ARG A 68 -12.88 15.46 -30.86
CA ARG A 68 -12.95 16.34 -32.04
C ARG A 68 -14.28 16.09 -32.69
N VAL A 69 -15.23 17.00 -32.46
CA VAL A 69 -16.61 16.75 -32.81
C VAL A 69 -16.53 16.63 -34.31
N ASP A 70 -16.73 15.43 -34.83
CA ASP A 70 -16.62 15.21 -36.25
C ASP A 70 -17.65 16.12 -36.89
N LEU A 71 -17.16 17.21 -37.50
CA LEU A 71 -18.02 18.30 -37.95
C LEU A 71 -18.98 17.78 -39.03
N SER A 72 -18.67 16.61 -39.60
CA SER A 72 -19.48 15.85 -40.55
C SER A 72 -20.61 15.01 -39.94
N ALA A 73 -20.62 14.76 -38.63
CA ALA A 73 -21.65 13.95 -37.99
C ALA A 73 -22.97 14.75 -37.82
N SER A 74 -24.07 14.19 -38.33
CA SER A 74 -25.44 14.76 -38.23
C SER A 74 -25.81 15.12 -36.78
N PRO A 75 -26.52 16.26 -36.54
CA PRO A 75 -26.91 16.73 -35.20
C PRO A 75 -27.57 15.65 -34.31
N SER A 76 -28.40 14.77 -34.91
CA SER A 76 -29.06 13.67 -34.19
C SER A 76 -28.09 12.63 -33.66
N LYS A 77 -26.90 12.45 -34.26
CA LYS A 77 -25.84 11.56 -33.74
C LYS A 77 -25.03 12.21 -32.61
N ARG A 78 -25.00 13.55 -32.53
CA ARG A 78 -24.28 14.28 -31.47
C ARG A 78 -25.06 14.30 -30.16
N GLN A 79 -26.37 14.55 -30.20
CA GLN A 79 -27.22 14.53 -28.99
C GLN A 79 -27.27 13.15 -28.31
N LYS A 80 -27.15 12.05 -29.07
CA LYS A 80 -27.13 10.71 -28.48
C LYS A 80 -25.92 10.43 -27.59
N ARG A 81 -24.78 11.12 -27.75
CA ARG A 81 -23.56 10.82 -26.99
C ARG A 81 -23.47 11.49 -25.62
N SER A 82 -24.13 12.64 -25.41
CA SER A 82 -24.05 13.35 -24.13
C SER A 82 -24.80 12.62 -23.01
N HIS A 83 -25.88 11.90 -23.34
CA HIS A 83 -26.63 11.09 -22.37
C HIS A 83 -25.91 9.79 -21.97
N LEU A 84 -24.84 9.42 -22.69
CA LEU A 84 -24.07 8.19 -22.40
C LEU A 84 -22.94 8.41 -21.39
N LEU A 85 -22.69 9.65 -20.97
CA LEU A 85 -21.61 9.93 -20.02
C LEU A 85 -22.18 10.00 -18.61
N PRO A 86 -21.51 9.41 -17.60
CA PRO A 86 -21.93 9.50 -16.22
C PRO A 86 -22.06 10.96 -15.77
N SER A 87 -23.17 11.28 -15.11
CA SER A 87 -23.34 12.59 -14.49
C SER A 87 -22.45 12.72 -13.25
N HIS A 88 -22.23 13.94 -12.76
CA HIS A 88 -21.55 14.14 -11.48
C HIS A 88 -22.31 13.48 -10.32
N ALA A 89 -23.64 13.49 -10.35
CA ALA A 89 -24.47 12.84 -9.34
C ALA A 89 -24.27 11.31 -9.36
N ALA A 90 -24.23 10.71 -10.56
CA ALA A 90 -23.94 9.29 -10.72
C ALA A 90 -22.53 8.92 -10.22
N SER A 91 -21.51 9.76 -10.46
CA SER A 91 -20.16 9.57 -9.93
C SER A 91 -20.15 9.56 -8.39
N LEU A 92 -20.79 10.53 -7.76
CA LEU A 92 -20.89 10.59 -6.28
C LEU A 92 -21.68 9.41 -5.71
N ALA A 93 -22.82 9.06 -6.31
CA ALA A 93 -23.63 7.92 -5.90
C ALA A 93 -22.86 6.60 -6.05
N SER A 94 -22.06 6.46 -7.12
CA SER A 94 -21.19 5.30 -7.33
C SER A 94 -20.13 5.18 -6.23
N GLN A 95 -19.47 6.29 -5.85
CA GLN A 95 -18.50 6.29 -4.75
C GLN A 95 -19.14 5.85 -3.42
N GLN A 96 -20.32 6.37 -3.11
CA GLN A 96 -21.06 6.01 -1.89
C GLN A 96 -21.50 4.54 -1.91
N LEU A 97 -21.94 4.04 -3.06
CA LEU A 97 -22.34 2.64 -3.21
C LEU A 97 -21.15 1.69 -3.12
N LEU A 98 -19.98 2.05 -3.67
CA LEU A 98 -18.75 1.26 -3.54
C LEU A 98 -18.34 1.10 -2.07
N VAL A 99 -18.37 2.18 -1.28
CA VAL A 99 -18.15 2.12 0.18
C VAL A 99 -19.23 1.27 0.85
N SER A 100 -20.48 1.41 0.43
CA SER A 100 -21.60 0.60 0.93
C SER A 100 -21.40 -0.90 0.66
N PHE A 101 -20.93 -1.31 -0.51
CA PHE A 101 -20.55 -2.70 -0.78
C PHE A 101 -19.34 -3.14 0.03
N ALA A 102 -18.32 -2.29 0.16
CA ALA A 102 -17.16 -2.56 1.00
C ALA A 102 -17.53 -2.72 2.47
N THR A 103 -18.66 -2.18 2.95
CA THR A 103 -19.20 -2.36 4.31
C THR A 103 -20.15 -3.54 4.46
N THR A 104 -20.89 -3.93 3.41
CA THR A 104 -21.87 -5.02 3.48
C THR A 104 -21.31 -6.38 3.09
N ASN A 105 -20.43 -6.45 2.10
CA ASN A 105 -19.95 -7.68 1.51
C ASN A 105 -18.52 -8.04 1.95
N THR A 106 -18.09 -9.26 1.63
CA THR A 106 -16.70 -9.67 1.85
C THR A 106 -15.74 -8.89 0.95
N PRO A 107 -14.55 -8.50 1.43
CA PRO A 107 -13.58 -7.77 0.61
C PRO A 107 -13.21 -8.50 -0.68
N ALA A 108 -13.08 -9.84 -0.62
CA ALA A 108 -12.74 -10.67 -1.76
C ALA A 108 -13.81 -10.67 -2.85
N ALA A 109 -15.09 -10.56 -2.49
CA ALA A 109 -16.17 -10.50 -3.47
C ALA A 109 -16.21 -9.15 -4.21
N VAL A 110 -15.92 -8.07 -3.49
CA VAL A 110 -15.98 -6.70 -4.03
C VAL A 110 -14.73 -6.36 -4.85
N ILE A 111 -13.54 -6.81 -4.45
CA ILE A 111 -12.29 -6.50 -5.18
C ILE A 111 -12.08 -7.35 -6.44
N ARG A 112 -12.86 -8.42 -6.62
CA ARG A 112 -12.71 -9.37 -7.74
C ARG A 112 -12.53 -8.71 -9.12
N PRO A 113 -13.25 -7.63 -9.50
CA PRO A 113 -13.08 -7.00 -10.82
C PRO A 113 -11.69 -6.42 -11.08
N LEU A 114 -10.88 -6.23 -10.02
CA LEU A 114 -9.50 -5.72 -10.08
C LEU A 114 -8.45 -6.84 -10.03
N ARG A 115 -8.88 -8.11 -10.06
CA ARG A 115 -7.95 -9.25 -10.07
C ARG A 115 -7.42 -9.50 -11.48
N PRO A 116 -6.10 -9.63 -11.66
CA PRO A 116 -5.50 -9.84 -12.98
C PRO A 116 -5.79 -11.20 -13.62
N SER A 117 -6.29 -12.17 -12.86
CA SER A 117 -6.30 -13.59 -13.22
C SER A 117 -7.66 -14.17 -13.60
N ASP A 118 -8.74 -13.39 -13.52
CA ASP A 118 -10.08 -13.84 -13.89
C ASP A 118 -10.42 -13.30 -15.29
N PRO A 119 -10.13 -14.05 -16.37
CA PRO A 119 -10.64 -13.72 -17.70
C PRO A 119 -12.15 -13.86 -17.66
N GLU A 120 -12.85 -12.73 -17.66
CA GLU A 120 -14.29 -12.75 -17.81
C GLU A 120 -14.66 -13.03 -19.26
N PRO A 121 -15.75 -13.78 -19.51
CA PRO A 121 -16.29 -13.89 -20.85
C PRO A 121 -16.57 -12.49 -21.38
N GLU A 122 -16.22 -12.24 -22.64
CA GLU A 122 -16.67 -11.05 -23.35
C GLU A 122 -18.20 -11.15 -23.41
N ASP A 123 -18.86 -10.46 -22.50
CA ASP A 123 -20.30 -10.27 -22.54
C ASP A 123 -20.57 -9.21 -23.61
N ASP A 124 -21.40 -9.53 -24.59
CA ASP A 124 -21.82 -8.65 -25.70
C ASP A 124 -22.75 -7.53 -25.18
N ASN A 125 -22.40 -6.90 -24.05
CA ASN A 125 -23.13 -5.78 -23.49
C ASN A 125 -22.87 -4.53 -24.32
N GLU A 126 -23.93 -4.06 -24.99
CA GLU A 126 -23.88 -2.89 -25.86
C GLU A 126 -23.86 -1.55 -25.09
N CYS A 127 -23.97 -1.57 -23.75
CA CYS A 127 -23.95 -0.36 -22.93
C CYS A 127 -22.57 0.36 -22.99
N PHE A 128 -22.60 1.68 -23.12
CA PHE A 128 -21.41 2.53 -23.17
C PHE A 128 -20.50 2.35 -21.95
N VAL A 129 -21.05 2.42 -20.72
CA VAL A 129 -20.26 2.29 -19.49
C VAL A 129 -19.70 0.89 -19.35
N ALA A 130 -20.45 -0.14 -19.75
CA ALA A 130 -19.94 -1.51 -19.78
C ALA A 130 -18.67 -1.59 -20.66
N THR A 131 -18.75 -1.08 -21.88
CA THR A 131 -17.63 -1.05 -22.83
C THR A 131 -16.43 -0.27 -22.30
N GLU A 132 -16.63 0.97 -21.83
CA GLU A 132 -15.53 1.83 -21.41
C GLU A 132 -14.90 1.35 -20.10
N SER A 133 -15.68 0.75 -19.18
CA SER A 133 -15.17 0.19 -17.92
C SER A 133 -14.19 -0.97 -18.11
N MET A 134 -14.17 -1.62 -19.29
CA MET A 134 -13.21 -2.68 -19.62
C MET A 134 -11.75 -2.23 -19.57
N CYS A 135 -11.47 -0.93 -19.60
CA CYS A 135 -10.11 -0.42 -19.36
C CYS A 135 -9.57 -0.84 -17.98
N ILE A 136 -10.44 -1.00 -16.97
CA ILE A 136 -10.08 -1.42 -15.62
C ILE A 136 -9.58 -2.87 -15.62
N SER A 137 -10.23 -3.77 -16.35
CA SER A 137 -9.81 -5.18 -16.47
C SER A 137 -8.44 -5.36 -17.11
N ARG A 138 -7.99 -4.38 -17.88
CA ARG A 138 -6.66 -4.40 -18.52
C ARG A 138 -5.55 -4.00 -17.55
N CYS A 139 -5.90 -3.52 -16.36
CA CYS A 139 -4.93 -3.16 -15.34
C CYS A 139 -4.30 -4.41 -14.72
N LYS A 140 -2.99 -4.34 -14.48
CA LYS A 140 -2.23 -5.44 -13.84
C LYS A 140 -2.41 -5.48 -12.33
N ASN A 141 -2.84 -4.37 -11.75
CA ASN A 141 -3.14 -4.22 -10.34
C ASN A 141 -4.02 -2.98 -10.16
N CYS A 142 -4.64 -2.88 -8.99
CA CYS A 142 -5.51 -1.78 -8.59
C CYS A 142 -4.78 -0.42 -8.47
N TRP A 143 -3.45 -0.38 -8.42
CA TRP A 143 -2.73 0.89 -8.33
C TRP A 143 -2.79 1.67 -9.66
N GLN A 144 -2.93 0.97 -10.79
CA GLN A 144 -2.98 1.59 -12.11
C GLN A 144 -4.23 2.43 -12.34
N ILE A 145 -5.35 2.07 -11.72
CA ILE A 145 -6.61 2.84 -11.85
C ILE A 145 -6.58 4.17 -11.10
N LEU A 146 -5.60 4.36 -10.20
CA LEU A 146 -5.47 5.58 -9.41
C LEU A 146 -4.68 6.67 -10.14
N VAL A 147 -3.83 6.30 -11.10
CA VAL A 147 -2.91 7.22 -11.76
C VAL A 147 -3.67 8.34 -12.46
N GLU A 148 -3.12 9.56 -12.38
CA GLU A 148 -3.68 10.71 -13.07
C GLU A 148 -3.86 10.47 -14.57
N GLY A 149 -5.02 10.85 -15.09
CA GLY A 149 -5.40 10.64 -16.48
C GLY A 149 -5.71 9.19 -16.86
N PHE A 150 -5.94 8.28 -15.89
CA PHE A 150 -6.23 6.86 -16.17
C PHE A 150 -7.32 6.64 -17.24
N LEU A 151 -8.39 7.46 -17.23
CA LEU A 151 -9.51 7.32 -18.17
C LEU A 151 -9.27 8.00 -19.54
N ASP A 152 -8.11 8.61 -19.77
CA ASP A 152 -7.83 9.33 -21.01
C ASP A 152 -7.48 8.35 -22.13
N ARG A 153 -8.43 8.18 -23.06
CA ARG A 153 -8.39 7.19 -24.14
C ARG A 153 -7.21 7.34 -25.10
N ASN A 154 -6.62 8.54 -25.19
CA ASN A 154 -5.47 8.82 -26.03
C ASN A 154 -4.14 8.37 -25.40
N GLN A 155 -4.18 7.84 -24.17
CA GLN A 155 -2.97 7.44 -23.50
C GLN A 155 -2.58 6.01 -23.91
N PRO A 156 -1.33 5.80 -24.37
CA PRO A 156 -0.80 4.46 -24.47
C PRO A 156 -0.66 3.93 -23.03
N LEU A 157 -1.69 3.20 -22.57
CA LEU A 157 -1.73 2.51 -21.27
C LEU A 157 -0.34 1.98 -20.96
N LEU A 158 0.32 2.64 -19.98
CA LEU A 158 1.72 2.48 -19.54
C LEU A 158 2.38 1.28 -20.21
N SER A 159 2.91 1.54 -21.41
CA SER A 159 3.41 0.51 -22.30
C SER A 159 4.36 -0.37 -21.50
N THR A 160 4.03 -1.67 -21.42
CA THR A 160 4.99 -2.70 -21.07
C THR A 160 6.31 -2.37 -21.76
N PRO A 161 7.46 -2.37 -21.03
CA PRO A 161 8.73 -1.98 -21.62
C PRO A 161 8.93 -2.85 -22.86
N LYS A 162 8.75 -2.24 -24.04
CA LYS A 162 8.89 -2.96 -25.30
C LYS A 162 10.29 -3.55 -25.26
N ALA A 163 10.33 -4.89 -25.30
CA ALA A 163 11.56 -5.65 -25.28
C ALA A 163 12.57 -4.98 -26.21
N LYS A 164 13.77 -4.75 -25.66
CA LYS A 164 14.90 -3.97 -26.16
C LYS A 164 15.26 -4.35 -27.61
N GLY A 165 14.46 -3.91 -28.56
CA GLY A 165 14.64 -4.11 -30.00
C GLY A 165 15.50 -2.98 -30.55
N LYS A 166 16.81 -3.21 -30.55
CA LYS A 166 17.87 -2.38 -31.12
C LYS A 166 17.45 -1.70 -32.45
N ARG A 167 16.98 -0.46 -32.41
CA ARG A 167 16.99 0.46 -33.57
C ARG A 167 17.75 1.72 -33.19
N ARG A 168 18.95 1.84 -33.76
CA ARG A 168 19.68 3.10 -33.89
C ARG A 168 18.84 4.00 -34.81
N GLY A 169 18.32 5.09 -34.27
CA GLY A 169 17.53 6.07 -35.00
C GLY A 169 17.58 7.37 -34.21
N ASP A 170 18.59 8.15 -34.53
CA ASP A 170 18.89 9.47 -33.99
C ASP A 170 17.73 10.43 -34.33
N THR A 171 16.89 10.77 -33.36
CA THR A 171 15.98 11.90 -33.43
C THR A 171 15.75 12.43 -32.02
N SER A 172 16.14 13.68 -31.81
CA SER A 172 15.89 14.47 -30.62
C SER A 172 14.38 14.62 -30.39
N PHE A 173 13.83 13.82 -29.48
CA PHE A 173 12.61 14.18 -28.79
C PHE A 173 12.97 14.37 -27.33
N THR A 174 12.95 15.63 -26.92
CA THR A 174 12.84 16.07 -25.53
C THR A 174 11.50 15.55 -25.03
N ASP A 175 11.44 14.25 -24.74
CA ASP A 175 10.30 13.58 -24.13
C ASP A 175 10.28 14.05 -22.68
N LEU A 176 9.75 15.25 -22.46
CA LEU A 176 9.24 15.69 -21.17
C LEU A 176 8.08 14.74 -20.86
N SER A 177 8.41 13.52 -20.46
CA SER A 177 7.47 12.57 -19.93
C SER A 177 6.88 13.24 -18.71
N GLU A 178 5.72 13.87 -18.92
CA GLU A 178 4.98 14.58 -17.90
C GLU A 178 4.84 13.62 -16.72
N VAL A 179 5.49 13.97 -15.61
CA VAL A 179 5.53 13.12 -14.42
C VAL A 179 4.13 13.18 -13.83
N ARG A 180 3.31 12.21 -14.18
CA ARG A 180 1.94 12.12 -13.70
C ARG A 180 1.90 11.85 -12.22
N ALA A 181 0.94 12.45 -11.54
CA ALA A 181 0.70 12.15 -10.15
C ALA A 181 0.33 10.66 -9.99
N PRO A 182 0.87 9.97 -8.95
CA PRO A 182 0.47 8.61 -8.63
C PRO A 182 -1.03 8.44 -8.36
N ILE A 183 -1.70 9.54 -7.99
CA ILE A 183 -3.14 9.61 -7.74
C ILE A 183 -3.72 10.81 -8.49
N GLY A 184 -4.69 10.59 -9.38
CA GLY A 184 -5.47 11.64 -10.01
C GLY A 184 -6.49 12.26 -9.07
N GLU A 185 -6.91 13.49 -9.34
CA GLU A 185 -7.80 14.25 -8.43
C GLU A 185 -9.16 13.57 -8.18
N THR A 186 -9.69 12.78 -9.12
CA THR A 186 -10.91 12.01 -8.92
C THR A 186 -10.71 10.62 -8.30
N ALA A 187 -9.46 10.18 -8.13
CA ALA A 187 -9.14 8.84 -7.66
C ALA A 187 -8.99 8.73 -6.14
N TRP A 188 -8.99 9.83 -5.39
CA TRP A 188 -8.84 9.83 -3.93
C TRP A 188 -9.91 9.01 -3.21
N SER A 189 -11.17 9.10 -3.65
CA SER A 189 -12.27 8.28 -3.08
C SER A 189 -12.06 6.79 -3.35
N ILE A 190 -11.44 6.44 -4.49
CA ILE A 190 -11.14 5.05 -4.84
C ILE A 190 -9.97 4.52 -4.02
N LEU A 191 -8.95 5.33 -3.76
CA LEU A 191 -7.89 4.95 -2.83
C LEU A 191 -8.46 4.66 -1.44
N ASP A 192 -9.31 5.55 -0.92
CA ASP A 192 -9.94 5.35 0.39
C ASP A 192 -10.74 4.04 0.46
N TRP A 193 -11.51 3.75 -0.60
CA TRP A 193 -12.26 2.52 -0.76
C TRP A 193 -11.37 1.27 -0.83
N LEU A 194 -10.26 1.31 -1.58
CA LEU A 194 -9.27 0.22 -1.61
C LEU A 194 -8.66 -0.04 -0.24
N LEU A 195 -8.27 1.02 0.48
CA LEU A 195 -7.73 0.91 1.84
C LEU A 195 -8.74 0.29 2.80
N LEU A 196 -10.01 0.72 2.74
CA LEU A 196 -11.09 0.14 3.53
C LEU A 196 -11.24 -1.37 3.26
N LEU A 197 -11.16 -1.80 2.00
CA LEU A 197 -11.21 -3.23 1.64
C LEU A 197 -10.02 -4.00 2.22
N PHE A 198 -8.79 -3.50 2.05
CA PHE A 198 -7.59 -4.17 2.54
C PHE A 198 -7.55 -4.25 4.07
N GLU A 199 -7.94 -3.20 4.78
CA GLU A 199 -8.01 -3.20 6.24
C GLU A 199 -9.09 -4.14 6.78
N ARG A 200 -10.21 -4.27 6.07
CA ARG A 200 -11.24 -5.25 6.41
C ARG A 200 -10.75 -6.68 6.17
N ASP A 201 -10.07 -6.91 5.07
CA ASP A 201 -9.48 -8.19 4.71
C ASP A 201 -8.41 -8.62 5.73
N GLU A 202 -7.52 -7.72 6.11
CA GLU A 202 -6.54 -7.94 7.18
C GLU A 202 -7.19 -8.30 8.53
N ARG A 203 -8.27 -7.60 8.90
CA ARG A 203 -9.01 -7.88 10.15
C ARG A 203 -9.75 -9.22 10.11
N ALA A 204 -10.26 -9.61 8.95
CA ALA A 204 -10.97 -10.87 8.76
C ALA A 204 -10.01 -12.07 8.68
N ASN A 205 -8.74 -11.84 8.32
CA ASN A 205 -7.74 -12.89 8.19
C ASN A 205 -7.29 -13.40 9.58
N PRO A 206 -7.54 -14.69 9.92
CA PRO A 206 -7.16 -15.24 11.21
C PRO A 206 -5.66 -15.56 11.33
N THR A 207 -4.89 -15.47 10.24
CA THR A 207 -3.46 -15.81 10.25
C THR A 207 -2.63 -14.85 11.10
N LEU A 208 -1.56 -15.37 11.70
CA LEU A 208 -0.55 -14.59 12.42
C LEU A 208 0.77 -14.63 11.64
N PRO A 209 1.37 -13.47 11.29
CA PRO A 209 0.87 -12.12 11.52
C PRO A 209 -0.39 -11.81 10.67
N ARG A 210 -1.27 -10.96 11.22
CA ARG A 210 -2.42 -10.46 10.46
C ARG A 210 -1.90 -9.64 9.29
N HIS A 211 -2.39 -9.93 8.10
CA HIS A 211 -2.09 -9.22 6.87
C HIS A 211 -3.27 -9.36 5.91
N SER A 212 -3.36 -8.51 4.89
CA SER A 212 -4.34 -8.65 3.81
C SER A 212 -3.78 -9.52 2.66
N PRO A 213 -4.33 -10.73 2.41
CA PRO A 213 -3.99 -11.49 1.22
C PRO A 213 -4.38 -10.77 -0.08
N LEU A 214 -5.46 -9.98 -0.05
CA LEU A 214 -5.88 -9.20 -1.22
C LEU A 214 -4.85 -8.14 -1.59
N LEU A 215 -4.30 -7.41 -0.61
CA LEU A 215 -3.21 -6.46 -0.86
C LEU A 215 -2.01 -7.16 -1.48
N LEU A 216 -1.66 -8.34 -0.96
CA LEU A 216 -0.54 -9.13 -1.44
C LEU A 216 -0.72 -9.60 -2.90
N GLU A 217 -1.93 -9.99 -3.30
CA GLU A 217 -2.27 -10.31 -4.70
C GLU A 217 -2.03 -9.09 -5.63
N GLN A 218 -2.30 -7.89 -5.14
CA GLN A 218 -2.16 -6.63 -5.90
C GLN A 218 -0.71 -6.16 -6.05
N LEU A 219 0.23 -6.73 -5.30
CA LEU A 219 1.67 -6.48 -5.49
C LEU A 219 2.26 -7.31 -6.63
N GLY A 220 1.50 -8.23 -7.24
CA GLY A 220 1.92 -9.04 -8.37
C GLY A 220 2.19 -10.50 -8.02
N SER A 221 2.94 -11.20 -8.86
CA SER A 221 3.17 -12.63 -8.68
C SER A 221 4.16 -12.91 -7.54
N PRO A 222 4.13 -14.10 -6.91
CA PRO A 222 5.10 -14.45 -5.86
C PRO A 222 6.57 -14.29 -6.26
N ALA A 223 6.88 -14.43 -7.56
CA ALA A 223 8.23 -14.26 -8.09
C ALA A 223 8.63 -12.79 -8.31
N ARG A 224 7.66 -11.88 -8.39
CA ARG A 224 7.88 -10.46 -8.68
C ARG A 224 6.81 -9.61 -7.99
N ARG A 225 6.99 -9.44 -6.68
CA ARG A 225 6.22 -8.50 -5.89
C ARG A 225 6.81 -7.10 -6.05
N ASP A 226 5.98 -6.16 -6.45
CA ASP A 226 6.33 -4.78 -6.73
C ASP A 226 5.74 -3.87 -5.66
N THR A 227 6.60 -3.28 -4.84
CA THR A 227 6.22 -2.31 -3.81
C THR A 227 6.35 -0.87 -4.31
N ASP A 228 6.85 -0.65 -5.52
CA ASP A 228 7.12 0.69 -6.00
C ASP A 228 5.86 1.54 -6.17
N PRO A 229 4.75 1.03 -6.76
CA PRO A 229 3.50 1.79 -6.88
C PRO A 229 2.88 2.20 -5.52
N PRO A 230 2.63 1.31 -4.55
CA PRO A 230 2.04 1.73 -3.28
C PRO A 230 2.97 2.64 -2.48
N LEU A 231 4.30 2.47 -2.57
CA LEU A 231 5.23 3.43 -1.96
C LEU A 231 5.18 4.81 -2.64
N ALA A 232 4.95 4.88 -3.96
CA ALA A 232 4.82 6.17 -4.65
C ALA A 232 3.54 6.89 -4.21
N ILE A 233 2.46 6.14 -4.04
CA ILE A 233 1.20 6.62 -3.46
C ILE A 233 1.43 7.16 -2.04
N ILE A 234 2.12 6.42 -1.16
CA ILE A 234 2.37 6.85 0.23
C ILE A 234 3.10 8.20 0.25
N LEU A 235 4.18 8.36 -0.52
CA LEU A 235 4.92 9.63 -0.58
C LEU A 235 4.05 10.77 -1.12
N HIS A 236 3.25 10.49 -2.16
CA HIS A 236 2.37 11.49 -2.73
C HIS A 236 1.30 11.93 -1.72
N CYS A 237 0.76 11.00 -0.92
CA CYS A 237 -0.16 11.30 0.19
C CYS A 237 0.48 12.23 1.22
N LEU A 238 1.75 12.01 1.60
CA LEU A 238 2.45 12.83 2.60
C LEU A 238 2.65 14.27 2.14
N GLN A 239 2.82 14.48 0.83
CA GLN A 239 2.98 15.81 0.24
C GLN A 239 1.67 16.61 0.14
N GLN A 240 0.52 16.00 0.48
CA GLN A 240 -0.77 16.68 0.39
C GLN A 240 -0.99 17.63 1.57
N SER A 241 -1.66 18.75 1.28
CA SER A 241 -2.12 19.70 2.31
C SER A 241 -3.32 19.17 3.12
N ASP A 242 -4.17 18.35 2.49
CA ASP A 242 -5.33 17.72 3.13
C ASP A 242 -4.89 16.59 4.06
N GLU A 243 -5.18 16.75 5.36
CA GLU A 243 -4.91 15.75 6.40
C GLU A 243 -5.53 14.39 6.09
N ARG A 244 -6.72 14.35 5.49
CA ARG A 244 -7.38 13.08 5.14
C ARG A 244 -6.55 12.32 4.11
N ARG A 245 -5.96 13.01 3.13
CA ARG A 245 -5.09 12.41 2.11
C ARG A 245 -3.79 11.92 2.73
N ARG A 246 -3.18 12.70 3.64
CA ARG A 246 -2.01 12.25 4.41
C ARG A 246 -2.29 10.96 5.18
N MET A 247 -3.43 10.91 5.88
CA MET A 247 -3.88 9.72 6.62
C MET A 247 -4.04 8.48 5.76
N MET A 248 -4.45 8.62 4.49
CA MET A 248 -4.49 7.47 3.56
C MET A 248 -3.10 6.88 3.31
N GLY A 249 -2.06 7.72 3.25
CA GLY A 249 -0.67 7.29 3.16
C GLY A 249 -0.25 6.45 4.37
N SER A 250 -0.54 6.93 5.59
CA SER A 250 -0.23 6.20 6.82
C SER A 250 -0.97 4.86 6.93
N ARG A 251 -2.25 4.83 6.54
CA ARG A 251 -3.05 3.60 6.47
C ARG A 251 -2.44 2.56 5.51
N LEU A 252 -2.06 2.99 4.30
CA LEU A 252 -1.40 2.10 3.34
C LEU A 252 -0.04 1.60 3.85
N MET A 253 0.73 2.49 4.48
CA MET A 253 2.02 2.14 5.07
C MET A 253 1.86 1.09 6.17
N ASN A 254 0.87 1.24 7.05
CA ASN A 254 0.57 0.27 8.10
C ASN A 254 0.25 -1.13 7.52
N LEU A 255 -0.55 -1.19 6.45
CA LEU A 255 -0.85 -2.45 5.76
C LEU A 255 0.40 -3.10 5.14
N LEU A 256 1.29 -2.31 4.51
CA LEU A 256 2.55 -2.83 3.96
C LEU A 256 3.50 -3.33 5.06
N ILE A 257 3.58 -2.61 6.18
CA ILE A 257 4.36 -3.02 7.35
C ILE A 257 3.84 -4.37 7.84
N ASN A 258 2.55 -4.51 8.13
CA ASN A 258 1.97 -5.77 8.58
C ASN A 258 2.23 -6.92 7.59
N LEU A 259 2.10 -6.66 6.29
CA LEU A 259 2.36 -7.64 5.25
C LEU A 259 3.84 -8.08 5.20
N SER A 260 4.79 -7.18 5.48
CA SER A 260 6.23 -7.49 5.52
C SER A 260 6.65 -8.44 6.64
N PHE A 261 5.79 -8.63 7.65
CA PHE A 261 6.00 -9.65 8.68
C PHE A 261 5.66 -11.07 8.21
N THR A 262 5.12 -11.21 7.00
CA THR A 262 4.98 -12.52 6.36
C THR A 262 6.27 -12.89 5.62
N THR A 263 6.50 -14.17 5.36
CA THR A 263 7.56 -14.63 4.43
C THR A 263 7.29 -14.27 2.97
N GLN A 264 6.13 -13.67 2.70
CA GLN A 264 5.69 -13.33 1.36
C GLN A 264 6.24 -11.98 0.90
N LEU A 265 6.52 -11.05 1.80
CA LEU A 265 7.11 -9.77 1.44
C LEU A 265 8.46 -9.62 2.13
N ASP A 266 9.49 -9.28 1.35
CA ASP A 266 10.86 -9.11 1.84
C ASP A 266 10.95 -7.85 2.72
N PHE A 267 10.92 -8.05 4.04
CA PHE A 267 11.02 -6.97 5.03
C PHE A 267 12.27 -6.10 4.84
N PRO A 268 13.51 -6.66 4.77
CA PRO A 268 14.69 -5.86 4.48
C PRO A 268 14.60 -5.02 3.21
N MET A 269 14.05 -5.59 2.12
CA MET A 269 13.86 -4.84 0.88
C MET A 269 12.89 -3.69 1.07
N LEU A 270 11.75 -3.91 1.74
CA LEU A 270 10.78 -2.86 2.03
C LEU A 270 11.42 -1.72 2.83
N VAL A 271 12.17 -2.03 3.89
CA VAL A 271 12.88 -1.04 4.71
C VAL A 271 13.84 -0.22 3.87
N VAL A 272 14.62 -0.85 2.98
CA VAL A 272 15.55 -0.14 2.07
C VAL A 272 14.80 0.76 1.09
N SER A 273 13.72 0.26 0.47
CA SER A 273 12.92 1.04 -0.47
C SER A 273 12.29 2.25 0.18
N VAL A 274 11.78 2.10 1.41
CA VAL A 274 11.22 3.20 2.20
C VAL A 274 12.32 4.19 2.60
N PHE A 275 13.45 3.71 3.10
CA PHE A 275 14.60 4.54 3.46
C PHE A 275 15.06 5.42 2.30
N ASN A 276 15.28 4.83 1.12
CA ASN A 276 15.76 5.54 -0.06
C ASN A 276 14.79 6.63 -0.56
N ARG A 277 13.49 6.48 -0.27
CA ARG A 277 12.44 7.41 -0.65
C ARG A 277 12.19 8.49 0.41
N LEU A 278 12.27 8.12 1.67
CA LEU A 278 12.10 9.05 2.79
C LEU A 278 13.34 9.92 2.99
N SER A 279 14.53 9.46 2.64
CA SER A 279 15.76 10.26 2.74
C SER A 279 15.75 11.53 1.89
N THR A 280 14.87 11.61 0.89
CA THR A 280 14.63 12.83 0.09
C THR A 280 13.45 13.67 0.58
N SER A 281 12.70 13.20 1.58
CA SER A 281 11.52 13.87 2.14
C SER A 281 11.89 14.73 3.35
N SER A 282 11.01 15.65 3.75
CA SER A 282 11.24 16.43 4.97
C SER A 282 11.05 15.54 6.21
N LEU A 283 11.70 15.90 7.32
CA LEU A 283 11.52 15.17 8.58
C LEU A 283 10.13 15.31 9.16
N ASP A 284 9.47 16.44 8.92
CA ASP A 284 8.11 16.66 9.39
C ASP A 284 7.13 15.72 8.67
N ASP A 285 7.34 15.45 7.39
CA ASP A 285 6.57 14.44 6.65
C ASP A 285 6.80 13.03 7.22
N ILE A 286 8.05 12.69 7.53
CA ILE A 286 8.42 11.38 8.09
C ILE A 286 7.78 11.19 9.47
N SER A 287 7.83 12.21 10.31
CA SER A 287 7.23 12.13 11.63
C SER A 287 5.72 12.14 11.58
N SER A 288 5.10 12.97 10.75
CA SER A 288 3.65 12.92 10.54
C SER A 288 3.19 11.54 10.04
N LEU A 289 3.96 10.90 9.14
CA LEU A 289 3.71 9.51 8.75
C LEU A 289 3.71 8.58 9.97
N PHE A 290 4.76 8.65 10.80
CA PHE A 290 5.00 7.75 11.92
C PHE A 290 4.14 7.97 13.16
N ASP A 291 3.68 9.19 13.39
CA ASP A 291 2.74 9.56 14.44
C ASP A 291 1.34 8.99 14.12
N ASN A 292 1.03 8.89 12.83
CA ASN A 292 -0.23 8.36 12.32
C ASN A 292 -0.23 6.83 12.09
N LEU A 293 0.88 6.13 12.36
CA LEU A 293 0.91 4.67 12.29
C LEU A 293 0.30 4.05 13.56
N SER A 294 -0.57 3.04 13.37
CA SER A 294 -1.13 2.28 14.48
C SER A 294 -0.04 1.58 15.29
N PRO A 295 0.05 1.81 16.62
CA PRO A 295 1.09 1.19 17.44
C PRO A 295 0.89 -0.33 17.43
N SER A 296 1.93 -1.05 17.00
CA SER A 296 1.95 -2.50 16.94
C SER A 296 3.38 -3.02 16.99
N LEU A 297 3.54 -4.30 17.33
CA LEU A 297 4.86 -4.95 17.30
C LEU A 297 5.52 -4.84 15.92
N ALA A 298 4.73 -4.96 14.86
CA ALA A 298 5.19 -4.86 13.48
C ALA A 298 5.73 -3.45 13.15
N VAL A 299 4.98 -2.42 13.54
CA VAL A 299 5.37 -1.01 13.35
C VAL A 299 6.62 -0.66 14.15
N SER A 300 6.71 -1.08 15.41
CA SER A 300 7.91 -0.82 16.23
C SER A 300 9.16 -1.47 15.62
N LYS A 301 9.08 -2.74 15.22
CA LYS A 301 10.17 -3.44 14.53
C LYS A 301 10.56 -2.77 13.20
N PHE A 302 9.57 -2.33 12.43
CA PHE A 302 9.80 -1.59 11.19
C PHE A 302 10.54 -0.26 11.44
N LYS A 303 10.06 0.54 12.41
CA LYS A 303 10.70 1.80 12.80
C LYS A 303 12.14 1.59 13.25
N ILE A 304 12.40 0.61 14.12
CA ILE A 304 13.76 0.25 14.57
C ILE A 304 14.67 -0.07 13.37
N ALA A 305 14.24 -0.98 12.50
CA ALA A 305 15.02 -1.39 11.33
C ALA A 305 15.28 -0.23 10.35
N LEU A 306 14.30 0.68 10.20
CA LEU A 306 14.46 1.88 9.38
C LEU A 306 15.44 2.86 10.01
N TYR A 307 15.35 3.14 11.31
CA TYR A 307 16.26 4.05 11.99
C TYR A 307 17.69 3.53 12.01
N GLN A 308 17.91 2.22 12.13
CA GLN A 308 19.23 1.61 11.94
C GLN A 308 19.89 1.97 10.60
N ARG A 309 19.10 2.16 9.53
CA ARG A 309 19.63 2.59 8.23
C ARG A 309 20.18 4.01 8.24
N TYR A 310 19.62 4.92 9.03
CA TYR A 310 20.11 6.31 9.15
C TYR A 310 21.49 6.39 9.83
N PHE A 311 21.77 5.50 10.78
CA PHE A 311 23.08 5.37 11.42
C PHE A 311 24.13 4.69 10.53
N GLY A 312 23.75 4.31 9.31
CA GLY A 312 24.66 3.75 8.32
C GLY A 312 25.37 2.50 8.82
N GLU A 313 24.65 1.64 9.53
CA GLU A 313 25.13 0.30 9.81
C GLU A 313 25.39 -0.42 8.49
N SER A 314 26.65 -0.30 8.05
CA SER A 314 27.53 -1.37 7.65
C SER A 314 27.34 -2.56 8.60
N SER A 315 26.20 -3.23 8.50
CA SER A 315 26.09 -4.64 8.81
C SER A 315 26.87 -5.40 7.71
N ASP A 316 28.18 -5.17 7.72
CA ASP A 316 29.22 -6.14 7.41
C ASP A 316 29.45 -7.04 8.65
N ALA A 317 28.49 -7.09 9.59
CA ALA A 317 28.25 -8.38 10.23
C ALA A 317 28.11 -9.36 9.06
N PRO A 318 28.99 -10.38 8.96
CA PRO A 318 29.03 -11.23 7.79
C PRO A 318 27.61 -11.66 7.57
N ARG A 319 27.01 -11.24 6.45
CA ARG A 319 25.76 -11.84 5.98
C ARG A 319 26.07 -13.31 6.10
N ILE A 320 25.52 -14.00 7.10
CA ILE A 320 25.63 -15.44 7.20
C ILE A 320 25.12 -15.83 5.84
N ALA A 321 26.04 -16.25 4.96
CA ALA A 321 25.73 -16.34 3.55
C ALA A 321 24.58 -17.33 3.49
N THR A 322 23.36 -16.81 3.36
CA THR A 322 22.14 -17.60 3.38
C THR A 322 22.17 -18.36 2.09
N GLY A 323 22.86 -19.50 2.11
CA GLY A 323 23.30 -20.24 0.95
C GLY A 323 24.29 -19.44 0.11
N VAL A 324 25.49 -19.98 -0.06
CA VAL A 324 26.09 -19.98 -1.40
C VAL A 324 24.97 -20.42 -2.34
N ARG A 325 24.36 -19.47 -3.05
CA ARG A 325 23.40 -19.78 -4.12
C ARG A 325 24.15 -20.79 -4.97
N PRO A 326 23.73 -22.08 -5.01
CA PRO A 326 24.52 -23.09 -5.68
C PRO A 326 24.76 -22.56 -7.08
N LYS A 327 26.05 -22.39 -7.44
CA LYS A 327 26.41 -22.03 -8.82
C LYS A 327 25.58 -22.96 -9.71
N PRO A 328 24.91 -22.47 -10.76
CA PRO A 328 24.13 -23.31 -11.65
C PRO A 328 25.05 -24.40 -12.18
N GLN A 329 25.02 -25.55 -11.50
CA GLN A 329 25.83 -26.70 -11.82
C GLN A 329 25.13 -27.29 -13.03
N VAL A 330 25.81 -27.26 -14.17
CA VAL A 330 25.34 -27.83 -15.43
C VAL A 330 24.84 -29.24 -15.11
N ARG A 331 23.52 -29.46 -15.23
CA ARG A 331 22.86 -30.73 -14.94
C ARG A 331 23.53 -31.84 -15.76
N ALA A 332 24.35 -32.67 -15.12
CA ALA A 332 24.57 -34.02 -15.60
C ALA A 332 23.25 -34.79 -15.42
N GLN A 333 22.79 -35.46 -16.47
CA GLN A 333 21.57 -36.28 -16.42
C GLN A 333 21.71 -37.37 -15.35
N PRO A 334 20.80 -37.47 -14.36
CA PRO A 334 20.83 -38.57 -13.41
C PRO A 334 20.23 -39.84 -14.04
N LYS A 335 21.05 -40.88 -14.17
CA LYS A 335 20.59 -42.26 -14.33
C LYS A 335 19.95 -42.72 -13.01
N GLY A 336 18.89 -43.52 -13.14
CA GLY A 336 17.88 -43.81 -12.13
C GLY A 336 18.40 -44.06 -10.72
N SER A 337 17.80 -43.35 -9.76
CA SER A 337 17.88 -43.64 -8.33
C SER A 337 16.46 -43.90 -7.79
N PRO A 338 16.33 -44.80 -6.80
CA PRO A 338 15.05 -45.36 -6.39
C PRO A 338 14.19 -44.34 -5.65
N THR A 339 12.89 -44.41 -5.93
CA THR A 339 11.79 -43.60 -5.43
C THR A 339 11.78 -43.53 -3.90
N LYS A 340 12.30 -42.45 -3.32
CA LYS A 340 12.05 -42.09 -1.92
C LYS A 340 10.66 -41.48 -1.81
N ILE A 341 9.85 -42.03 -0.92
CA ILE A 341 8.51 -41.55 -0.56
C ILE A 341 8.65 -40.11 -0.04
N PRO A 342 7.86 -39.14 -0.54
CA PRO A 342 7.90 -37.76 -0.05
C PRO A 342 7.46 -37.71 1.41
N ASP A 343 8.29 -37.16 2.29
CA ASP A 343 7.89 -36.84 3.66
C ASP A 343 6.71 -35.85 3.65
N PRO A 344 5.79 -35.95 4.62
CA PRO A 344 4.66 -35.02 4.71
C PRO A 344 5.17 -33.58 4.86
N PRO A 345 4.58 -32.60 4.16
CA PRO A 345 5.03 -31.22 4.18
C PRO A 345 4.93 -30.67 5.60
N GLN A 346 6.08 -30.37 6.22
CA GLN A 346 6.13 -29.67 7.50
C GLN A 346 5.48 -28.28 7.34
N PRO A 347 4.72 -27.80 8.34
CA PRO A 347 4.11 -26.48 8.29
C PRO A 347 5.21 -25.40 8.24
N VAL A 348 5.36 -24.77 7.08
CA VAL A 348 6.32 -23.68 6.90
C VAL A 348 5.83 -22.49 7.72
N SER A 349 6.63 -22.04 8.69
CA SER A 349 6.32 -20.85 9.46
C SER A 349 6.21 -19.65 8.50
N LEU A 350 5.04 -19.03 8.46
CA LEU A 350 4.78 -17.85 7.63
C LEU A 350 5.33 -16.55 8.24
N VAL A 351 5.89 -16.61 9.44
CA VAL A 351 6.37 -15.44 10.18
C VAL A 351 7.80 -15.11 9.77
N ASN A 352 8.01 -13.88 9.29
CA ASN A 352 9.32 -13.34 9.03
C ASN A 352 10.06 -13.09 10.35
N ARG A 353 11.20 -13.76 10.55
CA ARG A 353 12.02 -13.67 11.77
C ARG A 353 13.09 -12.59 11.65
N HIS A 354 12.70 -11.37 11.27
CA HIS A 354 13.62 -10.25 11.35
C HIS A 354 14.03 -10.03 12.81
N ARG A 355 15.34 -10.09 13.07
CA ARG A 355 15.91 -9.97 14.41
C ARG A 355 15.99 -8.49 14.77
N VAL A 356 15.41 -8.13 15.91
CA VAL A 356 15.55 -6.80 16.50
C VAL A 356 16.94 -6.70 17.14
N PRO A 357 17.65 -5.55 17.02
CA PRO A 357 18.92 -5.33 17.72
C PRO A 357 18.81 -5.54 19.23
N SER A 358 19.92 -5.91 19.87
CA SER A 358 20.00 -5.91 21.33
C SER A 358 20.04 -4.49 21.87
N SER A 359 19.71 -4.33 23.14
CA SER A 359 19.75 -3.09 23.89
C SER A 359 21.16 -2.47 23.90
N ALA A 360 22.20 -3.30 24.00
CA ALA A 360 23.59 -2.86 23.84
C ALA A 360 23.85 -2.23 22.45
N GLU A 361 23.27 -2.80 21.39
CA GLU A 361 23.37 -2.25 20.03
C GLU A 361 22.56 -0.96 19.88
N ILE A 362 21.36 -0.88 20.49
CA ILE A 362 20.58 0.36 20.55
C ILE A 362 21.37 1.47 21.25
N LEU A 363 21.99 1.20 22.41
CA LEU A 363 22.82 2.19 23.10
C LEU A 363 24.04 2.61 22.27
N ARG A 364 24.62 1.69 21.50
CA ARG A 364 25.71 2.02 20.56
C ARG A 364 25.21 2.94 19.45
N LEU A 365 24.05 2.64 18.85
CA LEU A 365 23.42 3.45 17.82
C LEU A 365 23.06 4.85 18.32
N MET A 366 22.56 4.97 19.55
CA MET A 366 22.28 6.26 20.20
C MET A 366 23.53 7.13 20.32
N LYS A 367 24.70 6.52 20.53
CA LYS A 367 25.99 7.21 20.62
C LYS A 367 26.64 7.46 19.26
N ALA A 368 26.18 6.79 18.21
CA ALA A 368 26.75 6.92 16.86
C ALA A 368 26.33 8.25 16.21
N ASP A 369 27.18 8.71 15.31
CA ASP A 369 26.87 9.82 14.41
C ASP A 369 26.02 9.33 13.23
N LEU A 370 25.13 10.18 12.74
CA LEU A 370 24.36 9.88 11.53
C LEU A 370 25.25 9.93 10.30
N THR A 371 25.03 8.99 9.37
CA THR A 371 25.80 8.93 8.11
C THR A 371 25.18 9.75 6.99
N THR A 372 23.90 10.11 7.12
CA THR A 372 23.13 10.79 6.07
C THR A 372 23.10 12.31 6.30
N PRO A 373 23.43 13.14 5.29
CA PRO A 373 23.52 14.60 5.43
C PRO A 373 22.14 15.30 5.38
N VAL A 374 21.19 14.87 6.21
CA VAL A 374 19.93 15.59 6.42
C VAL A 374 20.14 16.54 7.60
N ASN A 375 19.92 17.85 7.41
CA ASN A 375 20.15 18.96 8.37
C ASN A 375 20.60 18.51 9.79
N PRO A 376 21.90 18.49 10.09
CA PRO A 376 22.51 17.41 10.87
C PRO A 376 22.10 17.31 12.34
N ALA A 377 21.78 18.42 13.02
CA ALA A 377 21.60 18.41 14.48
C ALA A 377 20.17 18.04 14.93
N VAL A 378 19.17 18.83 14.54
CA VAL A 378 17.75 18.62 14.93
C VAL A 378 17.23 17.27 14.42
N SER A 379 17.68 16.88 13.23
CA SER A 379 17.39 15.59 12.62
C SER A 379 17.90 14.40 13.44
N ALA A 380 19.13 14.51 13.96
CA ALA A 380 19.76 13.43 14.70
C ALA A 380 19.08 13.15 16.03
N PHE A 381 18.72 14.20 16.77
CA PHE A 381 18.01 14.04 18.05
C PHE A 381 16.67 13.35 17.88
N ARG A 382 15.87 13.79 16.89
CA ARG A 382 14.55 13.21 16.63
C ARG A 382 14.64 11.74 16.24
N ILE A 383 15.55 11.38 15.33
CA ILE A 383 15.77 9.98 14.91
C ILE A 383 16.21 9.10 16.09
N LYS A 384 17.14 9.59 16.91
CA LYS A 384 17.61 8.87 18.11
C LYS A 384 16.47 8.68 19.12
N PHE A 385 15.69 9.72 19.38
CA PHE A 385 14.53 9.65 20.26
C PHE A 385 13.50 8.63 19.75
N GLU A 386 13.11 8.73 18.48
CA GLU A 386 12.14 7.82 17.87
C GLU A 386 12.61 6.36 17.84
N LEU A 387 13.92 6.12 17.64
CA LEU A 387 14.52 4.79 17.76
C LEU A 387 14.30 4.22 19.16
N LEU A 388 14.58 5.02 20.19
CA LEU A 388 14.43 4.60 21.58
C LEU A 388 12.96 4.33 21.94
N VAL A 389 12.05 5.24 21.57
CA VAL A 389 10.60 5.09 21.81
C VAL A 389 10.09 3.82 21.13
N SER A 390 10.48 3.60 19.87
CA SER A 390 10.09 2.41 19.11
C SER A 390 10.66 1.14 19.74
N TYR A 391 11.90 1.19 20.23
CA TYR A 391 12.53 0.08 20.93
C TYR A 391 11.83 -0.24 22.24
N ASN A 392 11.52 0.76 23.07
CA ASN A 392 10.79 0.54 24.32
C ASN A 392 9.41 -0.07 24.05
N LEU A 393 8.65 0.52 23.12
CA LEU A 393 7.34 -0.01 22.74
C LEU A 393 7.44 -1.44 22.20
N PHE A 394 8.49 -1.78 21.46
CA PHE A 394 8.76 -3.16 21.06
C PHE A 394 8.93 -4.07 22.29
N GLN A 395 9.76 -3.68 23.27
CA GLN A 395 10.00 -4.48 24.48
C GLN A 395 8.73 -4.68 25.30
N THR A 396 7.87 -3.66 25.43
CA THR A 396 6.60 -3.76 26.16
C THR A 396 5.59 -4.67 25.45
N LEU A 397 5.57 -4.70 24.12
CA LEU A 397 4.61 -5.48 23.33
C LEU A 397 5.11 -6.89 22.97
N ALA A 398 6.42 -7.16 23.08
CA ALA A 398 7.02 -8.42 22.68
C ALA A 398 6.62 -9.58 23.59
N ALA A 399 6.56 -10.79 23.03
CA ALA A 399 6.41 -11.99 23.84
C ALA A 399 7.65 -12.18 24.73
N PRO A 400 7.55 -12.82 25.91
CA PRO A 400 8.69 -12.96 26.83
C PRO A 400 9.95 -13.60 26.23
N ALA A 401 9.79 -14.44 25.19
CA ALA A 401 10.92 -15.06 24.48
C ALA A 401 11.67 -14.12 23.53
N ASP A 402 11.02 -13.02 23.10
CA ASP A 402 11.55 -12.02 22.18
C ASP A 402 12.03 -10.75 22.91
N VAL A 403 11.71 -10.60 24.20
CA VAL A 403 12.15 -9.49 25.06
C VAL A 403 13.65 -9.61 25.32
N ASP A 404 14.35 -8.48 25.26
CA ASP A 404 15.77 -8.42 25.61
C ASP A 404 15.92 -8.45 27.15
N PRO A 405 16.57 -9.47 27.73
CA PRO A 405 16.74 -9.58 29.17
C PRO A 405 17.61 -8.48 29.79
N GLU A 406 18.44 -7.80 28.99
CA GLU A 406 19.30 -6.71 29.47
C GLU A 406 18.54 -5.38 29.56
N TRP A 407 17.46 -5.21 28.81
CA TRP A 407 16.71 -3.95 28.76
C TRP A 407 16.20 -3.49 30.14
N PRO A 408 15.51 -4.33 30.94
CA PRO A 408 15.08 -3.92 32.28
C PRO A 408 16.23 -3.65 33.26
N ASN A 409 17.41 -4.22 33.01
CA ASN A 409 18.59 -3.95 33.84
C ASN A 409 19.16 -2.56 33.53
N LEU A 410 19.23 -2.18 32.25
CA LEU A 410 19.70 -0.87 31.82
C LEU A 410 18.83 0.29 32.33
N LEU A 411 17.52 0.05 32.42
CA LEU A 411 16.58 1.00 33.04
C LEU A 411 16.86 1.16 34.54
N ARG A 412 17.06 0.05 35.26
CA ARG A 412 17.27 0.06 36.73
C ARG A 412 18.63 0.59 37.15
N THR A 413 19.68 0.39 36.35
CA THR A 413 21.05 0.81 36.71
C THR A 413 21.34 2.27 36.39
N GLY A 414 20.43 2.99 35.72
CA GLY A 414 20.65 4.37 35.29
C GLY A 414 21.57 4.51 34.07
N VAL A 415 22.08 3.41 33.50
CA VAL A 415 22.97 3.46 32.31
C VAL A 415 22.27 4.06 31.09
N LEU A 416 20.97 3.81 30.94
CA LEU A 416 20.19 4.48 29.90
C LEU A 416 20.12 5.98 30.16
N GLU A 417 19.80 6.42 31.38
CA GLU A 417 19.73 7.83 31.77
C GLU A 417 21.07 8.55 31.50
N GLU A 418 22.20 7.96 31.90
CA GLU A 418 23.53 8.50 31.60
C GLU A 418 23.79 8.64 30.09
N THR A 419 23.33 7.67 29.30
CA THR A 419 23.45 7.72 27.84
C THR A 419 22.55 8.82 27.25
N LEU A 420 21.34 8.99 27.77
CA LEU A 420 20.43 10.05 27.34
C LEU A 420 21.00 11.43 27.68
N ASP A 421 21.56 11.60 28.87
CA ASP A 421 22.24 12.83 29.27
C ASP A 421 23.42 13.16 28.36
N ALA A 422 24.23 12.15 28.02
CA ALA A 422 25.38 12.31 27.13
C ALA A 422 24.97 12.64 25.68
N VAL A 423 23.88 12.03 25.20
CA VAL A 423 23.41 12.22 23.82
C VAL A 423 22.68 13.56 23.69
N PHE A 424 21.73 13.86 24.58
CA PHE A 424 20.83 15.01 24.46
C PHE A 424 21.30 16.25 25.26
N GLY A 425 22.37 16.16 26.06
CA GLY A 425 22.91 17.31 26.81
C GLY A 425 22.00 17.77 27.95
N CYS A 426 21.18 16.88 28.50
CA CYS A 426 20.11 17.21 29.47
C CYS A 426 20.58 17.80 30.81
N LYS A 427 21.88 17.81 31.11
CA LYS A 427 22.44 18.40 32.35
C LYS A 427 22.69 19.90 32.26
N ASP A 428 22.81 20.43 31.04
CA ASP A 428 23.03 21.86 30.83
C ASP A 428 21.67 22.57 30.68
N ALA A 429 21.16 23.10 31.79
CA ALA A 429 19.86 23.79 31.91
C ALA A 429 19.67 25.01 30.97
N THR A 430 20.68 25.34 30.17
CA THR A 430 20.69 26.42 29.18
C THR A 430 20.19 26.00 27.79
N ALA A 431 20.01 24.70 27.52
CA ALA A 431 19.44 24.21 26.25
C ALA A 431 17.90 24.33 26.25
N ALA A 432 17.39 25.56 26.15
CA ALA A 432 15.96 25.84 26.20
C ALA A 432 15.23 25.42 24.91
N GLY A 433 14.24 24.54 25.03
CA GLY A 433 13.29 24.18 23.97
C GLY A 433 13.07 22.67 23.86
N GLU A 434 13.61 22.05 22.81
CA GLU A 434 13.29 20.68 22.40
C GLU A 434 13.81 19.60 23.36
N CYS A 435 15.00 19.77 23.94
CA CYS A 435 15.57 18.80 24.88
C CYS A 435 14.71 18.63 26.15
N ALA A 436 14.06 19.69 26.61
CA ALA A 436 13.16 19.63 27.76
C ALA A 436 11.90 18.80 27.46
N THR A 437 11.33 18.93 26.25
CA THR A 437 10.18 18.13 25.82
C THR A 437 10.53 16.64 25.73
N TYR A 438 11.70 16.32 25.15
CA TYR A 438 12.17 14.93 25.09
C TYR A 438 12.39 14.34 26.48
N ARG A 439 12.90 15.13 27.43
CA ARG A 439 13.06 14.68 28.83
C ARG A 439 11.73 14.29 29.48
N ILE A 440 10.68 15.12 29.34
CA ILE A 440 9.35 14.81 29.89
C ILE A 440 8.80 13.50 29.30
N LEU A 441 9.00 13.28 28.00
CA LEU A 441 8.56 12.06 27.33
C LEU A 441 9.40 10.84 27.76
N LEU A 442 10.70 11.01 27.96
CA LEU A 442 11.59 9.97 28.48
C LEU A 442 11.23 9.60 29.91
N ASP A 443 10.96 10.58 30.77
CA ASP A 443 10.51 10.35 32.14
C ASP A 443 9.19 9.57 32.13
N THR A 444 8.29 9.86 31.20
CA THR A 444 7.04 9.10 31.04
C THR A 444 7.32 7.63 30.70
N ILE A 445 8.26 7.36 29.79
CA ILE A 445 8.68 6.00 29.42
C ILE A 445 9.30 5.26 30.61
N LEU A 446 10.20 5.93 31.34
CA LEU A 446 10.88 5.37 32.50
C LEU A 446 9.93 5.07 33.66
N ILE A 447 8.90 5.90 33.85
CA ILE A 447 7.91 5.74 34.94
C ILE A 447 6.92 4.61 34.63
N SER A 448 6.52 4.41 33.36
CA SER A 448 5.53 3.37 33.01
C SER A 448 6.01 1.92 33.22
N ASP A 449 7.32 1.70 33.34
CA ASP A 449 7.93 0.37 33.50
C ASP A 449 8.47 0.10 34.93
N CYS A 450 8.28 1.03 35.88
CA CYS A 450 8.55 0.85 37.32
C CYS A 450 7.26 0.58 38.09
#